data_AF-A0A2I1HDD3-F1
#
_entry.id   AF-A0A2I1HDD3-F1
#
_cell.length_a   1.000
_cell.length_b   1.000
_cell.length_c   1.000
_cell.angle_alpha   90.00
_cell.angle_beta   90.00
_cell.angle_gamma   90.00
#
_symmetry.space_group_name_H-M   'P 1'
#
loop_
_entity.id
_entity.type
_entity.pdbx_description
1 polymer ?
#
loop_
_entity_poly.entity_id
_entity_poly.type
_entity_poly.pdbx_seq_one_letter_code
_entity_poly.pdbx_strand_id
1 'polypeptide(L)'
;MPLYCDNFQGRTCTSSPPVKIPINLVEDSQSIMNDENLSNLTARKFLTKPTLLTYLNGLSLNSIHPSLNNQSKVNYLIAKEKRSKHPHGQNILGTVHEFMKNKDLNDAYIRKIEFFQILVLCMRKEQSFALLDLSYFEIDMAYKRIQGEIKEWDLVAYVENFQKTLTFARVFTNNKSADAYQNIFAAVFSVVKEDTNSEICFHHIDGKGIGCILADAHPGQALGISLLIYLNNRYPYLSAIEHLKHIYKICLIHFNRNIRQKSEIPTEIKKMMYAIPHLETKAEVLNVLEQIKLIQNKQAIDWVNDKSNITKLN
;
A
#
# COMPACT_ATOMS: atom_id res chain seq x y z
N MET A 1 58.81 -29.09 18.62
CA MET A 1 58.42 -30.48 18.95
C MET A 1 57.21 -30.42 19.87
N PRO A 2 56.13 -31.20 19.69
CA PRO A 2 55.66 -31.84 18.45
C PRO A 2 54.11 -31.77 18.21
N LEU A 3 53.73 -31.96 16.92
CA LEU A 3 52.60 -32.74 16.34
C LEU A 3 51.17 -32.56 16.91
N TYR A 4 50.14 -32.27 16.12
CA TYR A 4 49.57 -33.21 15.12
C TYR A 4 48.73 -32.50 14.04
N CYS A 5 48.88 -32.99 12.81
CA CYS A 5 47.99 -32.75 11.68
C CYS A 5 46.62 -33.42 11.91
N ASP A 6 45.56 -32.80 11.41
CA ASP A 6 44.44 -33.57 10.87
C ASP A 6 44.05 -33.07 9.48
N ASN A 7 43.97 -34.04 8.59
CA ASN A 7 43.83 -33.92 7.15
C ASN A 7 42.46 -33.37 6.75
N PHE A 8 42.45 -32.26 6.03
CA PHE A 8 41.44 -32.06 4.98
C PHE A 8 42.16 -31.77 3.67
N GLN A 9 42.25 -32.81 2.86
CA GLN A 9 42.69 -32.77 1.47
C GLN A 9 41.99 -31.62 0.74
N GLY A 10 42.82 -30.83 0.05
CA GLY A 10 42.39 -29.65 -0.68
C GLY A 10 41.22 -29.94 -1.62
N ARG A 11 40.09 -29.27 -1.34
CA ARG A 11 39.23 -28.79 -2.42
C ARG A 11 39.76 -27.42 -2.80
N THR A 12 40.66 -27.40 -3.77
CA THR A 12 40.87 -26.18 -4.56
C THR A 12 39.49 -25.78 -5.11
N CYS A 13 38.93 -24.68 -4.63
CA CYS A 13 37.88 -24.00 -5.37
C CYS A 13 38.55 -23.48 -6.63
N THR A 14 38.60 -24.32 -7.66
CA THR A 14 38.94 -23.89 -9.01
C THR A 14 37.81 -22.98 -9.45
N SER A 15 37.97 -21.68 -9.23
CA SER A 15 37.16 -20.70 -9.94
C SER A 15 37.43 -20.92 -11.43
N SER A 16 36.50 -21.58 -12.11
CA SER A 16 36.62 -21.80 -13.55
C SER A 16 36.81 -20.44 -14.22
N PRO A 17 37.70 -20.32 -15.23
CA PRO A 17 37.90 -19.07 -15.95
C PRO A 17 36.53 -18.56 -16.46
N PRO A 18 36.31 -17.23 -16.55
CA PRO A 18 35.02 -16.69 -16.96
C PRO A 18 34.68 -17.14 -18.38
N VAL A 19 33.93 -18.23 -18.51
CA VAL A 19 33.51 -18.76 -19.80
C VAL A 19 32.41 -17.85 -20.35
N LYS A 20 32.65 -17.22 -21.51
CA LYS A 20 31.64 -16.42 -22.21
C LYS A 20 30.46 -17.34 -22.57
N ILE A 21 29.23 -16.87 -22.34
CA ILE A 21 28.04 -17.63 -22.75
C ILE A 21 27.97 -17.54 -24.29
N PRO A 22 27.79 -18.66 -24.99
CA PRO A 22 27.45 -18.66 -26.41
C PRO A 22 26.31 -17.69 -26.75
N ILE A 23 26.43 -16.93 -27.84
CA ILE A 23 25.49 -15.85 -28.19
C ILE A 23 24.06 -16.37 -28.36
N ASN A 24 23.89 -17.51 -29.02
CA ASN A 24 22.61 -18.20 -29.19
C ASN A 24 21.91 -18.48 -27.85
N LEU A 25 22.64 -18.93 -26.83
CA LEU A 25 22.07 -19.19 -25.50
C LEU A 25 21.64 -17.89 -24.80
N VAL A 26 22.30 -16.76 -25.08
CA VAL A 26 21.89 -15.45 -24.57
C VAL A 26 20.59 -15.01 -25.25
N GLU A 27 20.52 -15.11 -26.58
CA GLU A 27 19.36 -14.72 -27.39
C GLU A 27 18.12 -15.56 -27.03
N ASP A 28 18.27 -16.88 -26.89
CA ASP A 28 17.19 -17.78 -26.51
C ASP A 28 16.73 -17.52 -25.06
N SER A 29 17.67 -17.26 -24.15
CA SER A 29 17.33 -16.85 -22.78
C SER A 29 16.56 -15.53 -22.75
N GLN A 30 16.95 -14.55 -23.58
CA GLN A 30 16.25 -13.27 -23.70
C GLN A 30 14.85 -13.44 -24.28
N SER A 31 14.68 -14.30 -25.29
CA SER A 31 13.38 -14.68 -25.85
C SER A 31 12.45 -15.25 -24.77
N ILE A 32 12.94 -16.22 -23.98
CA ILE A 32 12.16 -16.84 -22.89
C ILE A 32 11.84 -15.82 -21.78
N MET A 33 12.75 -14.87 -21.50
CA MET A 33 12.51 -13.77 -20.56
C MET A 33 11.46 -12.78 -21.10
N ASN A 34 11.38 -12.62 -22.43
CA ASN A 34 10.47 -11.66 -23.05
C ASN A 34 8.99 -12.02 -22.92
N ASP A 35 8.70 -13.32 -22.89
CA ASP A 35 7.35 -13.87 -22.68
C ASP A 35 6.84 -13.78 -21.23
N GLU A 36 7.63 -13.22 -20.32
CA GLU A 36 7.30 -13.15 -18.89
C GLU A 36 7.06 -11.71 -18.41
N ASN A 37 6.33 -11.61 -17.30
CA ASN A 37 6.30 -10.36 -16.54
C ASN A 37 7.66 -10.17 -15.83
N LEU A 38 8.62 -9.57 -16.54
CA LEU A 38 9.99 -9.40 -16.08
C LEU A 38 10.09 -8.76 -14.70
N SER A 39 9.15 -7.88 -14.32
CA SER A 39 9.17 -7.20 -13.01
C SER A 39 9.41 -8.18 -11.84
N ASN A 40 8.74 -9.33 -11.86
CA ASN A 40 8.77 -10.34 -10.80
C ASN A 40 9.75 -11.50 -11.04
N LEU A 41 10.54 -11.44 -12.11
CA LEU A 41 11.48 -12.48 -12.49
C LEU A 41 12.74 -12.43 -11.62
N THR A 42 13.08 -13.57 -11.03
CA THR A 42 14.32 -13.82 -10.28
C THR A 42 15.06 -14.97 -10.93
N ALA A 43 16.38 -15.10 -10.71
CA ALA A 43 17.12 -16.25 -11.23
C ALA A 43 16.48 -17.57 -10.82
N ARG A 44 16.01 -17.71 -9.58
CA ARG A 44 15.32 -18.94 -9.14
C ARG A 44 14.06 -19.23 -9.98
N LYS A 45 13.18 -18.24 -10.15
CA LYS A 45 11.94 -18.41 -10.94
C LYS A 45 12.23 -18.73 -12.40
N PHE A 46 13.21 -18.05 -12.99
CA PHE A 46 13.66 -18.29 -14.35
C PHE A 46 14.18 -19.72 -14.52
N LEU A 47 15.04 -20.17 -13.60
CA LEU A 47 15.65 -21.51 -13.64
C LEU A 47 14.65 -22.66 -13.41
N THR A 48 13.53 -22.40 -12.73
CA THR A 48 12.47 -23.40 -12.50
C THR A 48 11.36 -23.36 -13.55
N LYS A 49 11.49 -22.54 -14.59
CA LYS A 49 10.41 -22.31 -15.57
C LYS A 49 10.22 -23.52 -16.48
N PRO A 50 8.99 -24.05 -16.66
CA PRO A 50 8.72 -25.17 -17.57
C PRO A 50 9.19 -24.89 -19.00
N THR A 51 8.98 -23.68 -19.52
CA THR A 51 9.40 -23.28 -20.87
C THR A 51 10.91 -23.35 -21.06
N LEU A 52 11.67 -22.96 -20.02
CA LEU A 52 13.12 -23.12 -20.03
C LEU A 52 13.47 -24.61 -20.00
N LEU A 53 12.88 -25.40 -19.11
CA LEU A 53 13.12 -26.85 -19.04
C LEU A 53 12.79 -27.58 -20.37
N THR A 54 11.73 -27.17 -21.07
CA THR A 54 11.36 -27.69 -22.39
C THR A 54 12.38 -27.29 -23.45
N TYR A 55 12.81 -26.02 -23.49
CA TYR A 55 13.87 -25.57 -24.39
C TYR A 55 15.18 -26.33 -24.15
N LEU A 56 15.49 -26.62 -22.88
CA LEU A 56 16.65 -27.42 -22.49
C LEU A 56 16.44 -28.94 -22.71
N ASN A 57 15.32 -29.38 -23.29
CA ASN A 57 14.97 -30.79 -23.51
C ASN A 57 15.08 -31.66 -22.24
N GLY A 58 14.73 -31.10 -21.07
CA GLY A 58 14.84 -31.79 -19.78
C GLY A 58 16.28 -31.93 -19.25
N LEU A 59 17.28 -31.37 -19.94
CA LEU A 59 18.65 -31.35 -19.45
C LEU A 59 18.82 -30.37 -18.29
N SER A 60 19.70 -30.72 -17.36
CA SER A 60 20.08 -29.80 -16.29
C SER A 60 20.85 -28.60 -16.84
N LEU A 61 20.74 -27.43 -16.22
CA LEU A 61 21.53 -26.25 -16.62
C LEU A 61 23.05 -26.50 -16.57
N ASN A 62 23.49 -27.39 -15.66
CA ASN A 62 24.89 -27.80 -15.50
C ASN A 62 25.43 -28.54 -16.73
N SER A 63 24.57 -29.27 -17.44
CA SER A 63 24.94 -30.04 -18.64
C SER A 63 25.00 -29.20 -19.92
N ILE A 64 24.59 -27.93 -19.88
CA ILE A 64 24.46 -27.08 -21.07
C ILE A 64 25.61 -26.08 -21.14
N HIS A 65 25.91 -25.38 -20.04
CA HIS A 65 27.11 -24.56 -19.96
C HIS A 65 27.49 -24.26 -18.50
N PRO A 66 28.77 -24.41 -18.09
CA PRO A 66 29.21 -24.17 -16.71
C PRO A 66 28.83 -22.79 -16.14
N SER A 67 28.74 -21.77 -17.01
CA SER A 67 28.41 -20.41 -16.57
C SER A 67 26.91 -20.17 -16.29
N LEU A 68 26.01 -21.09 -16.68
CA LEU A 68 24.59 -21.02 -16.34
C LEU A 68 24.28 -21.59 -14.95
N ASN A 69 25.23 -22.30 -14.35
CA ASN A 69 25.21 -22.67 -12.93
C ASN A 69 25.51 -21.47 -12.00
N ASN A 70 25.94 -20.34 -12.56
CA ASN A 70 26.21 -19.13 -11.79
C ASN A 70 24.95 -18.26 -11.69
N GLN A 71 24.26 -18.34 -10.55
CA GLN A 71 23.05 -17.57 -10.27
C GLN A 71 23.28 -16.04 -10.39
N SER A 72 24.48 -15.54 -10.08
CA SER A 72 24.83 -14.13 -10.26
C SER A 72 24.85 -13.72 -11.73
N LYS A 73 25.25 -14.61 -12.64
CA LYS A 73 25.26 -14.35 -14.08
C LYS A 73 23.84 -14.35 -14.68
N VAL A 74 22.98 -15.25 -14.20
CA VAL A 74 21.55 -15.25 -14.54
C VAL A 74 20.88 -13.98 -14.02
N ASN A 75 21.17 -13.57 -12.79
CA ASN A 75 20.70 -12.29 -12.23
C ASN A 75 21.19 -11.09 -13.06
N TYR A 76 22.42 -11.12 -13.55
CA TYR A 76 22.93 -10.07 -14.44
C TYR A 76 22.15 -10.00 -15.76
N LEU A 77 21.86 -11.13 -16.40
CA LEU A 77 21.07 -11.17 -17.64
C LEU A 77 19.65 -10.65 -17.40
N ILE A 78 18.99 -11.09 -16.33
CA ILE A 78 17.67 -10.59 -15.92
C ILE A 78 17.72 -9.08 -15.67
N ALA A 79 18.75 -8.59 -14.97
CA ALA A 79 18.91 -7.16 -14.70
C ALA A 79 19.22 -6.35 -15.97
N LYS A 80 19.93 -6.93 -16.93
CA LYS A 80 20.17 -6.33 -18.25
C LYS A 80 18.86 -6.20 -19.03
N GLU A 81 18.06 -7.26 -19.10
CA GLU A 81 16.76 -7.23 -19.77
C GLU A 81 15.76 -6.29 -19.08
N LYS A 82 15.71 -6.30 -17.75
CA LYS A 82 14.91 -5.34 -16.98
C LYS A 82 15.27 -3.89 -17.32
N ARG A 83 16.56 -3.57 -17.41
CA ARG A 83 17.03 -2.22 -17.79
C ARG A 83 16.74 -1.88 -19.26
N SER A 84 16.82 -2.88 -20.15
CA SER A 84 16.47 -2.71 -21.56
C SER A 84 14.99 -2.36 -21.74
N LYS A 85 14.10 -3.12 -21.08
CA LYS A 85 12.65 -2.89 -21.14
C LYS A 85 12.16 -1.69 -20.33
N HIS A 86 12.84 -1.38 -19.24
CA HIS A 86 12.52 -0.26 -18.36
C HIS A 86 13.75 0.65 -18.23
N PRO A 87 14.06 1.43 -19.28
CA PRO A 87 15.26 2.28 -19.30
C PRO A 87 15.25 3.34 -18.20
N HIS A 88 14.06 3.71 -17.70
CA HIS A 88 13.87 4.65 -16.60
C HIS A 88 13.66 3.98 -15.23
N GLY A 89 13.85 2.66 -15.15
CA GLY A 89 13.64 1.88 -13.94
C GLY A 89 12.17 1.47 -13.72
N GLN A 90 11.95 0.73 -12.63
CA GLN A 90 10.63 0.18 -12.23
C GLN A 90 10.13 0.74 -10.89
N ASN A 91 10.90 1.65 -10.28
CA ASN A 91 10.58 2.30 -9.01
C ASN A 91 10.02 3.71 -9.29
N ILE A 92 10.16 4.63 -8.35
CA ILE A 92 9.69 6.02 -8.48
C ILE A 92 10.16 6.71 -9.76
N LEU A 93 11.37 6.42 -10.27
CA LEU A 93 11.86 7.01 -11.51
C LEU A 93 11.07 6.52 -12.75
N GLY A 94 10.68 5.24 -12.76
CA GLY A 94 9.81 4.68 -13.78
C GLY A 94 8.41 5.31 -13.72
N THR A 95 7.89 5.51 -12.51
CA THR A 95 6.61 6.20 -12.28
C THR A 95 6.64 7.65 -12.78
N VAL A 96 7.73 8.38 -12.50
CA VAL A 96 7.92 9.76 -12.98
C VAL A 96 7.99 9.80 -14.50
N HIS A 97 8.70 8.86 -15.12
CA HIS A 97 8.73 8.76 -16.58
C HIS A 97 7.34 8.53 -17.17
N GLU A 98 6.56 7.58 -16.63
CA GLU A 98 5.19 7.35 -17.09
C GLU A 98 4.28 8.55 -16.85
N PHE A 99 4.44 9.27 -15.73
CA PHE A 99 3.74 10.54 -15.51
C PHE A 99 4.07 11.56 -16.59
N MET A 100 5.35 11.81 -16.85
CA MET A 100 5.79 12.79 -17.85
C MET A 100 5.36 12.43 -19.27
N LYS A 101 5.33 11.13 -19.60
CA LYS A 101 4.89 10.61 -20.90
C LYS A 101 3.39 10.83 -21.13
N ASN A 102 2.58 10.68 -20.08
CA ASN A 102 1.13 10.73 -20.17
C ASN A 102 0.53 12.06 -19.67
N LYS A 103 1.35 13.04 -19.25
CA LYS A 103 0.89 14.27 -18.57
C LYS A 103 -0.15 15.09 -19.37
N ASP A 104 -0.08 15.04 -20.70
CA ASP A 104 -0.93 15.81 -21.61
C ASP A 104 -2.15 14.98 -22.08
N LEU A 105 -2.28 13.73 -21.65
CA LEU A 105 -3.44 12.90 -21.96
C LEU A 105 -4.61 13.29 -21.07
N ASN A 106 -5.79 13.47 -21.69
CA ASN A 106 -7.02 13.78 -20.96
C ASN A 106 -7.42 12.71 -19.94
N ASP A 107 -7.05 11.46 -20.19
CA ASP A 107 -7.38 10.30 -19.35
C ASP A 107 -6.20 9.82 -18.49
N ALA A 108 -5.13 10.61 -18.37
CA ALA A 108 -3.94 10.23 -17.60
C ALA A 108 -4.30 9.65 -16.23
N TYR A 109 -3.75 8.48 -15.90
CA TYR A 109 -4.06 7.81 -14.64
C TYR A 109 -3.23 8.31 -13.46
N ILE A 110 -1.94 8.60 -13.68
CA ILE A 110 -1.09 9.23 -12.66
C ILE A 110 -1.34 10.73 -12.75
N ARG A 111 -1.92 11.31 -11.70
CA ARG A 111 -2.40 12.69 -11.69
C ARG A 111 -1.46 13.64 -11.00
N LYS A 112 -0.74 13.18 -9.99
CA LYS A 112 0.17 14.02 -9.20
C LYS A 112 1.33 13.20 -8.66
N ILE A 113 2.51 13.80 -8.64
CA ILE A 113 3.71 13.29 -7.97
C ILE A 113 4.31 14.40 -7.11
N GLU A 114 4.52 14.13 -5.83
CA GLU A 114 5.30 15.00 -4.93
C GLU A 114 6.47 14.21 -4.34
N PHE A 115 7.63 14.87 -4.19
CA PHE A 115 8.88 14.21 -3.79
C PHE A 115 9.32 14.48 -2.35
N PHE A 116 8.91 15.62 -1.75
CA PHE A 116 9.32 15.97 -0.40
C PHE A 116 8.85 14.92 0.63
N GLN A 117 7.61 14.48 0.46
CA GLN A 117 7.10 13.22 0.97
C GLN A 117 6.61 12.49 -0.26
N ILE A 118 6.99 11.22 -0.45
CA ILE A 118 6.59 10.51 -1.67
C ILE A 118 5.06 10.45 -1.66
N LEU A 119 4.44 11.07 -2.65
CA LEU A 119 3.01 11.02 -2.88
C LEU A 119 2.82 10.82 -4.38
N VAL A 120 2.23 9.70 -4.75
CA VAL A 120 1.80 9.43 -6.14
C VAL A 120 0.31 9.23 -6.12
N LEU A 121 -0.45 10.20 -6.65
CA LEU A 121 -1.89 10.12 -6.79
C LEU A 121 -2.24 9.52 -8.14
N CYS A 122 -3.00 8.43 -8.10
CA CYS A 122 -3.54 7.76 -9.26
C CYS A 122 -5.07 7.76 -9.22
N MET A 123 -5.69 8.37 -10.22
CA MET A 123 -7.14 8.34 -10.44
C MET A 123 -7.43 8.73 -11.90
N ARG A 124 -8.53 8.25 -12.46
CA ARG A 124 -9.06 8.64 -13.76
C ARG A 124 -9.97 9.85 -13.60
N LYS A 125 -10.10 10.63 -14.67
CA LYS A 125 -10.94 11.83 -14.69
C LYS A 125 -12.41 11.51 -14.35
N GLU A 126 -12.93 10.39 -14.85
CA GLU A 126 -14.29 9.92 -14.56
C GLU A 126 -14.49 9.62 -13.07
N GLN A 127 -13.44 9.16 -12.37
CA GLN A 127 -13.49 8.95 -10.93
C GLN A 127 -13.58 10.28 -10.19
N SER A 128 -12.99 11.36 -10.70
CA SER A 128 -13.15 12.72 -10.13
C SER A 128 -14.61 13.17 -10.16
N PHE A 129 -15.30 12.98 -11.29
CA PHE A 129 -16.73 13.28 -11.39
C PHE A 129 -17.55 12.42 -10.45
N ALA A 130 -17.34 11.11 -10.48
CA ALA A 130 -18.10 10.19 -9.64
C ALA A 130 -17.86 10.41 -8.13
N LEU A 131 -16.70 10.95 -7.73
CA LEU A 131 -16.41 11.28 -6.33
C LEU A 131 -17.30 12.41 -5.79
N LEU A 132 -17.71 13.37 -6.63
CA LEU A 132 -18.59 14.46 -6.23
C LEU A 132 -20.00 13.99 -5.83
N ASP A 133 -20.44 12.88 -6.43
CA ASP A 133 -21.78 12.32 -6.23
C ASP A 133 -21.85 11.36 -5.03
N LEU A 134 -20.71 11.07 -4.38
CA LEU A 134 -20.69 10.17 -3.24
C LEU A 134 -21.26 10.83 -1.98
N SER A 135 -22.15 10.11 -1.31
CA SER A 135 -22.60 10.43 0.05
C SER A 135 -21.60 9.96 1.12
N TYR A 136 -20.76 8.99 0.80
CA TYR A 136 -19.69 8.51 1.67
C TYR A 136 -18.59 7.81 0.88
N PHE A 137 -17.43 7.67 1.50
CA PHE A 137 -16.40 6.76 1.03
C PHE A 137 -15.64 6.14 2.20
N GLU A 138 -14.96 5.04 1.93
CA GLU A 138 -14.06 4.36 2.84
C GLU A 138 -12.60 4.56 2.44
N ILE A 139 -11.75 4.55 3.46
CA ILE A 139 -10.31 4.62 3.35
C ILE A 139 -9.74 3.29 3.79
N ASP A 140 -9.03 2.63 2.87
CA ASP A 140 -8.29 1.40 3.19
C ASP A 140 -6.78 1.62 2.96
N MET A 141 -5.98 1.12 3.90
CA MET A 141 -4.52 1.08 3.74
C MET A 141 -4.07 -0.32 3.42
N ALA A 142 -3.57 -0.52 2.20
CA ALA A 142 -3.00 -1.77 1.77
C ALA A 142 -1.49 -1.81 2.07
N TYR A 143 -1.11 -2.76 2.92
CA TYR A 143 0.29 -3.02 3.29
C TYR A 143 0.96 -4.09 2.43
N LYS A 144 0.19 -4.81 1.60
CA LYS A 144 0.60 -6.10 1.02
C LYS A 144 1.02 -6.02 -0.45
N ARG A 145 0.57 -5.02 -1.20
CA ARG A 145 0.82 -4.96 -2.66
C ARG A 145 2.19 -4.40 -3.01
N ILE A 146 2.73 -3.49 -2.19
CA ILE A 146 4.05 -2.90 -2.38
C ILE A 146 4.96 -3.32 -1.23
N GLN A 147 6.06 -3.98 -1.58
CA GLN A 147 7.10 -4.32 -0.63
C GLN A 147 7.95 -3.08 -0.32
N GLY A 148 8.20 -2.84 0.97
CA GLY A 148 9.05 -1.74 1.43
C GLY A 148 8.31 -0.65 2.20
N GLU A 149 8.86 0.55 2.16
CA GLU A 149 8.41 1.71 2.94
C GLU A 149 7.16 2.38 2.38
N ILE A 150 6.93 2.25 1.08
CA ILE A 150 5.74 2.76 0.40
C ILE A 150 4.51 1.94 0.78
N LYS A 151 3.43 2.65 1.09
CA LYS A 151 2.10 2.12 1.39
C LYS A 151 1.12 2.63 0.35
N GLU A 152 0.11 1.80 0.07
CA GLU A 152 -1.01 2.14 -0.79
C GLU A 152 -2.19 2.54 0.09
N TRP A 153 -2.78 3.68 -0.24
CA TRP A 153 -3.97 4.24 0.36
C TRP A 153 -5.05 4.28 -0.71
N ASP A 154 -6.15 3.57 -0.50
CA ASP A 154 -7.25 3.44 -1.45
C ASP A 154 -8.46 4.22 -0.92
N LEU A 155 -9.02 5.09 -1.77
CA LEU A 155 -10.34 5.68 -1.59
C LEU A 155 -11.34 4.78 -2.32
N VAL A 156 -12.22 4.14 -1.57
CA VAL A 156 -13.19 3.18 -2.11
C VAL A 156 -14.60 3.52 -1.66
N ALA A 157 -15.60 3.21 -2.46
CA ALA A 157 -16.99 3.27 -2.02
C ALA A 157 -17.78 2.12 -2.63
N TYR A 158 -18.79 1.64 -1.91
CA TYR A 158 -19.75 0.71 -2.48
C TYR A 158 -20.73 1.49 -3.34
N VAL A 159 -20.81 1.14 -4.62
CA VAL A 159 -21.72 1.78 -5.56
C VAL A 159 -22.89 0.85 -5.80
N GLU A 160 -24.06 1.24 -5.27
CA GLU A 160 -25.28 0.41 -5.27
C GLU A 160 -25.68 -0.02 -6.68
N ASN A 161 -25.62 0.89 -7.66
CA ASN A 161 -25.95 0.61 -9.06
C ASN A 161 -25.12 -0.53 -9.67
N PHE A 162 -23.89 -0.72 -9.20
CA PHE A 162 -23.00 -1.80 -9.67
C PHE A 162 -22.91 -2.97 -8.70
N GLN A 163 -23.53 -2.84 -7.53
CA GLN A 163 -23.46 -3.77 -6.40
C GLN A 163 -22.02 -4.16 -6.03
N LYS A 164 -21.08 -3.23 -6.18
CA LYS A 164 -19.64 -3.48 -6.03
C LYS A 164 -18.94 -2.31 -5.37
N THR A 165 -17.89 -2.63 -4.62
CA THR A 165 -16.93 -1.64 -4.15
C THR A 165 -16.03 -1.23 -5.29
N LEU A 166 -16.02 0.07 -5.60
CA LEU A 166 -15.15 0.66 -6.61
C LEU A 166 -14.07 1.50 -5.93
N THR A 167 -12.88 1.50 -6.51
CA THR A 167 -11.82 2.44 -6.15
C THR A 167 -12.01 3.73 -6.94
N PHE A 168 -11.86 4.87 -6.29
CA PHE A 168 -11.96 6.19 -6.90
C PHE A 168 -10.61 6.90 -6.94
N ALA A 169 -9.75 6.66 -5.97
CA ALA A 169 -8.38 7.14 -5.98
C ALA A 169 -7.45 6.13 -5.29
N ARG A 170 -6.20 6.08 -5.75
CA ARG A 170 -5.11 5.39 -5.07
C ARG A 170 -3.97 6.36 -4.83
N VAL A 171 -3.41 6.32 -3.64
CA VAL A 171 -2.28 7.16 -3.28
C VAL A 171 -1.17 6.31 -2.70
N PHE A 172 0.02 6.45 -3.27
CA PHE A 172 1.21 5.77 -2.79
C PHE A 172 2.04 6.74 -1.97
N THR A 173 2.30 6.40 -0.70
CA THR A 173 3.05 7.27 0.22
C THR A 173 4.00 6.50 1.14
N ASN A 174 5.10 7.14 1.55
CA ASN A 174 5.98 6.62 2.61
C ASN A 174 5.71 7.25 3.99
N ASN A 175 4.78 8.19 4.10
CA ASN A 175 4.49 8.90 5.35
C ASN A 175 3.07 8.64 5.84
N LYS A 176 2.90 8.58 7.17
CA LYS A 176 1.64 8.34 7.87
C LYS A 176 1.35 9.40 8.94
N SER A 177 2.05 10.53 8.92
CA SER A 177 1.74 11.67 9.79
C SER A 177 0.39 12.29 9.40
N ALA A 178 -0.20 13.06 10.30
CA ALA A 178 -1.42 13.80 10.00
C ALA A 178 -1.22 14.77 8.82
N ASP A 179 -0.09 15.47 8.75
CA ASP A 179 0.25 16.37 7.65
C ASP A 179 0.36 15.62 6.31
N ALA A 180 0.90 14.40 6.32
CA ALA A 180 0.96 13.56 5.13
C ALA A 180 -0.45 13.22 4.64
N TYR A 181 -1.35 12.84 5.54
CA TYR A 181 -2.75 12.58 5.18
C TYR A 181 -3.46 13.84 4.71
N GLN A 182 -3.24 14.99 5.35
CA GLN A 182 -3.75 16.29 4.88
C GLN A 182 -3.31 16.55 3.43
N ASN A 183 -2.04 16.34 3.10
CA ASN A 183 -1.53 16.51 1.73
C ASN A 183 -2.16 15.52 0.75
N ILE A 184 -2.41 14.27 1.18
CA ILE A 184 -3.11 13.27 0.37
C ILE A 184 -4.52 13.73 0.02
N PHE A 185 -5.32 14.18 0.99
CA PHE A 185 -6.66 14.68 0.70
C PHE A 185 -6.63 15.96 -0.13
N ALA A 186 -5.69 16.88 0.16
CA ALA A 186 -5.52 18.10 -0.63
C ALA A 186 -5.22 17.78 -2.09
N ALA A 187 -4.37 16.80 -2.36
CA ALA A 187 -4.05 16.35 -3.72
C ALA A 187 -5.27 15.73 -4.42
N VAL A 188 -6.03 14.86 -3.74
CA VAL A 188 -7.24 14.27 -4.31
C VAL A 188 -8.27 15.37 -4.65
N PHE A 189 -8.52 16.29 -3.71
CA PHE A 189 -9.54 17.33 -3.90
C PHE A 189 -9.10 18.39 -4.92
N SER A 190 -7.79 18.68 -5.02
CA SER A 190 -7.29 19.57 -6.07
C SER A 190 -7.51 18.97 -7.45
N VAL A 191 -7.20 17.68 -7.64
CA VAL A 191 -7.45 16.98 -8.90
C VAL A 191 -8.93 16.93 -9.24
N VAL A 192 -9.80 16.70 -8.25
CA VAL A 192 -11.26 16.76 -8.47
C VAL A 192 -11.67 18.14 -8.94
N LYS A 193 -11.18 19.21 -8.29
CA LYS A 193 -11.46 20.59 -8.69
C LYS A 193 -10.95 20.91 -10.09
N GLU A 194 -9.75 20.47 -10.43
CA GLU A 194 -9.16 20.65 -11.76
C GLU A 194 -9.97 19.92 -12.85
N ASP A 195 -10.44 18.70 -12.58
CA ASP A 195 -11.17 17.89 -13.57
C ASP A 195 -12.60 18.37 -13.80
N THR A 196 -13.26 18.84 -12.74
CA THR A 196 -14.72 19.04 -12.70
C THR A 196 -15.12 20.51 -12.56
N ASN A 197 -14.16 21.41 -12.31
CA ASN A 197 -14.39 22.80 -11.87
C ASN A 197 -15.30 22.91 -10.64
N SER A 198 -15.47 21.82 -9.88
CA SER A 198 -16.33 21.72 -8.71
C SER A 198 -15.53 21.22 -7.52
N GLU A 199 -15.91 21.68 -6.33
CA GLU A 199 -15.23 21.29 -5.10
C GLU A 199 -16.02 20.22 -4.38
N ILE A 200 -15.29 19.38 -3.63
CA ILE A 200 -15.92 18.42 -2.73
C ILE A 200 -16.66 19.20 -1.63
N CYS A 201 -17.96 18.91 -1.50
CA CYS A 201 -18.81 19.41 -0.44
C CYS A 201 -18.95 18.39 0.68
N PHE A 202 -19.19 18.89 1.89
CA PHE A 202 -19.44 18.08 3.07
C PHE A 202 -20.84 18.36 3.61
N HIS A 203 -21.63 17.32 3.85
CA HIS A 203 -23.03 17.47 4.20
C HIS A 203 -23.25 18.28 5.49
N HIS A 204 -22.39 18.09 6.50
CA HIS A 204 -22.49 18.83 7.77
C HIS A 204 -22.14 20.32 7.66
N ILE A 205 -21.60 20.75 6.52
CA ILE A 205 -21.21 22.13 6.27
C ILE A 205 -22.08 22.76 5.19
N ASP A 206 -22.20 22.09 4.05
CA ASP A 206 -22.85 22.61 2.84
C ASP A 206 -24.29 22.09 2.66
N GLY A 207 -24.76 21.16 3.52
CA GLY A 207 -26.05 20.49 3.38
C GLY A 207 -26.11 19.45 2.24
N LYS A 208 -25.00 19.20 1.55
CA LYS A 208 -24.87 18.27 0.42
C LYS A 208 -23.48 17.65 0.33
N GLY A 209 -23.33 16.63 -0.53
CA GLY A 209 -22.07 15.94 -0.76
C GLY A 209 -21.78 14.89 0.31
N ILE A 210 -20.52 14.80 0.72
CA ILE A 210 -20.00 13.71 1.54
C ILE A 210 -20.50 13.88 2.98
N GLY A 211 -21.32 12.95 3.44
CA GLY A 211 -21.85 12.90 4.80
C GLY A 211 -20.95 12.15 5.77
N CYS A 212 -20.15 11.18 5.30
CA CYS A 212 -19.14 10.56 6.14
C CYS A 212 -17.96 9.96 5.37
N ILE A 213 -16.85 9.83 6.08
CA ILE A 213 -15.65 9.13 5.67
C ILE A 213 -15.45 7.98 6.65
N LEU A 214 -15.48 6.75 6.13
CA LEU A 214 -15.24 5.54 6.90
C LEU A 214 -13.76 5.21 6.85
N ALA A 215 -13.11 5.03 8.00
CA ALA A 215 -11.69 4.70 8.02
C ALA A 215 -11.36 3.69 9.11
N ASP A 216 -10.20 3.05 8.99
CA ASP A 216 -9.64 2.34 10.14
C ASP A 216 -9.42 3.34 11.28
N ALA A 217 -9.36 2.88 12.51
CA ALA A 217 -9.18 3.70 13.68
C ALA A 217 -7.70 4.16 13.77
N HIS A 218 -7.22 4.94 12.79
CA HIS A 218 -5.85 5.45 12.69
C HIS A 218 -5.82 6.97 12.96
N PRO A 219 -5.22 7.43 14.07
CA PRO A 219 -5.27 8.85 14.48
C PRO A 219 -4.80 9.85 13.42
N GLY A 220 -3.74 9.51 12.67
CA GLY A 220 -3.23 10.37 11.62
C GLY A 220 -4.22 10.64 10.49
N GLN A 221 -5.09 9.68 10.16
CA GLN A 221 -6.08 9.85 9.08
C GLN A 221 -7.19 10.80 9.53
N ALA A 222 -7.75 10.52 10.72
CA ALA A 222 -8.73 11.38 11.37
C ALA A 222 -8.25 12.84 11.47
N LEU A 223 -7.04 13.02 11.99
CA LEU A 223 -6.47 14.35 12.18
C LEU A 223 -6.16 15.03 10.83
N GLY A 224 -5.61 14.30 9.84
CA GLY A 224 -5.33 14.85 8.52
C GLY A 224 -6.58 15.36 7.78
N ILE A 225 -7.70 14.62 7.84
CA ILE A 225 -9.00 15.07 7.31
C ILE A 225 -9.44 16.35 8.00
N SER A 226 -9.38 16.35 9.33
CA SER A 226 -9.90 17.46 10.13
C SER A 226 -9.09 18.74 9.93
N LEU A 227 -7.76 18.62 9.87
CA LEU A 227 -6.85 19.73 9.60
C LEU A 227 -7.04 20.27 8.18
N LEU A 228 -7.25 19.42 7.18
CA LEU A 228 -7.52 19.86 5.80
C LEU A 228 -8.73 20.81 5.75
N ILE A 229 -9.85 20.40 6.34
CA ILE A 229 -11.11 21.15 6.29
C ILE A 229 -10.97 22.47 7.08
N TYR A 230 -10.33 22.40 8.25
CA TYR A 230 -10.10 23.54 9.14
C TYR A 230 -9.14 24.58 8.54
N LEU A 231 -7.93 24.15 8.14
CA LEU A 231 -6.82 25.04 7.78
C LEU A 231 -6.89 25.58 6.35
N ASN A 232 -7.59 24.92 5.42
CA ASN A 232 -7.68 25.40 4.03
C ASN A 232 -8.57 26.65 3.87
N ASN A 233 -8.81 27.41 4.94
CA ASN A 233 -9.69 28.59 5.01
C ASN A 233 -11.14 28.33 4.58
N ARG A 234 -11.50 27.06 4.33
CA ARG A 234 -12.83 26.73 3.86
C ARG A 234 -13.84 27.00 4.97
N TYR A 235 -13.52 26.60 6.21
CA TYR A 235 -14.42 26.74 7.35
C TYR A 235 -13.70 26.97 8.71
N PRO A 236 -12.89 28.04 8.86
CA PRO A 236 -12.10 28.30 10.08
C PRO A 236 -12.94 28.61 11.32
N TYR A 237 -14.26 28.77 11.17
CA TYR A 237 -15.20 29.01 12.26
C TYR A 237 -15.61 27.73 13.02
N LEU A 238 -15.23 26.54 12.53
CA LEU A 238 -15.38 25.27 13.23
C LEU A 238 -14.00 24.76 13.66
N SER A 239 -13.91 24.10 14.82
CA SER A 239 -12.66 23.46 15.22
C SER A 239 -12.41 22.16 14.43
N ALA A 240 -11.16 21.72 14.36
CA ALA A 240 -10.83 20.41 13.78
C ALA A 240 -11.63 19.27 14.43
N ILE A 241 -11.87 19.33 15.74
CA ILE A 241 -12.67 18.33 16.48
C ILE A 241 -14.13 18.37 16.05
N GLU A 242 -14.71 19.55 15.84
CA GLU A 242 -16.10 19.67 15.35
C GLU A 242 -16.25 19.09 13.95
N HIS A 243 -15.29 19.33 13.04
CA HIS A 243 -15.31 18.66 11.74
C HIS A 243 -15.24 17.14 11.89
N LEU A 244 -14.35 16.63 12.74
CA LEU A 244 -14.17 15.20 12.94
C LEU A 244 -15.47 14.52 13.41
N LYS A 245 -16.16 15.11 14.39
CA LYS A 245 -17.40 14.58 14.97
C LYS A 245 -18.47 14.31 13.92
N HIS A 246 -18.56 15.15 12.90
CA HIS A 246 -19.60 15.04 11.88
C HIS A 246 -19.20 14.14 10.72
N ILE A 247 -17.92 14.16 10.32
CA ILE A 247 -17.50 13.51 9.08
C ILE A 247 -16.87 12.14 9.29
N TYR A 248 -16.13 11.92 10.38
CA TYR A 248 -15.30 10.74 10.51
C TYR A 248 -16.03 9.63 11.26
N LYS A 249 -16.11 8.45 10.66
CA LYS A 249 -16.68 7.28 11.31
C LYS A 249 -15.71 6.11 11.23
N ILE A 250 -15.64 5.34 12.30
CA ILE A 250 -14.82 4.13 12.34
C ILE A 250 -15.49 3.07 11.46
N CYS A 251 -14.72 2.45 10.57
CA CYS A 251 -15.18 1.31 9.78
C CYS A 251 -15.41 0.10 10.71
N LEU A 252 -16.67 -0.29 10.90
CA LEU A 252 -17.04 -1.40 11.78
C LEU A 252 -16.48 -2.74 11.29
N ILE A 253 -16.31 -2.92 9.99
CA ILE A 253 -15.70 -4.14 9.42
C ILE A 253 -14.25 -4.26 9.89
N HIS A 254 -13.49 -3.17 9.80
CA HIS A 254 -12.10 -3.13 10.25
C HIS A 254 -11.98 -3.26 11.77
N PHE A 255 -12.84 -2.55 12.51
CA PHE A 255 -12.93 -2.66 13.96
C PHE A 255 -13.20 -4.11 14.41
N ASN A 256 -14.22 -4.75 13.85
CA ASN A 256 -14.60 -6.11 14.20
C ASN A 256 -13.54 -7.14 13.79
N ARG A 257 -12.94 -6.98 12.60
CA ARG A 257 -11.84 -7.84 12.13
C ARG A 257 -10.63 -7.76 13.06
N ASN A 258 -10.28 -6.54 13.51
CA ASN A 258 -9.16 -6.30 14.41
C ASN A 258 -9.35 -6.99 15.78
N ILE A 259 -10.58 -7.04 16.29
CA ILE A 259 -10.93 -7.78 17.53
C ILE A 259 -10.89 -9.29 17.28
N ARG A 260 -11.49 -9.76 16.18
CA ARG A 260 -11.56 -11.19 15.84
C ARG A 260 -10.19 -11.85 15.75
N GLN A 261 -9.21 -11.15 15.19
CA GLN A 261 -7.83 -11.64 15.01
C GLN A 261 -7.05 -11.81 16.32
N LYS A 262 -7.50 -11.22 17.43
CA LYS A 262 -6.85 -11.32 18.74
C LYS A 262 -7.33 -12.58 19.46
N SER A 263 -6.72 -13.72 19.14
CA SER A 263 -7.14 -15.04 19.66
C SER A 263 -7.03 -15.17 21.18
N GLU A 264 -6.09 -14.47 21.81
CA GLU A 264 -5.84 -14.56 23.26
C GLU A 264 -6.80 -13.71 24.11
N ILE A 265 -7.65 -12.90 23.49
CA ILE A 265 -8.67 -12.14 24.20
C ILE A 265 -9.89 -13.05 24.46
N PRO A 266 -10.29 -13.27 25.73
CA PRO A 266 -11.48 -14.03 26.08
C PRO A 266 -12.76 -13.48 25.44
N THR A 267 -13.71 -14.37 25.16
CA THR A 267 -15.00 -14.02 24.52
C THR A 267 -15.76 -12.94 25.29
N GLU A 268 -15.76 -12.97 26.62
CA GLU A 268 -16.44 -11.96 27.43
C GLU A 268 -15.84 -10.56 27.25
N ILE A 269 -14.52 -10.45 27.12
CA ILE A 269 -13.86 -9.18 26.81
C ILE A 269 -14.19 -8.75 25.38
N LYS A 270 -14.20 -9.68 24.42
CA LYS A 270 -14.58 -9.37 23.03
C LYS A 270 -16.01 -8.82 22.95
N LYS A 271 -16.96 -9.35 23.73
CA LYS A 271 -18.33 -8.82 23.79
C LYS A 271 -18.34 -7.34 24.22
N MET A 272 -17.58 -7.00 25.27
CA MET A 272 -17.43 -5.60 25.69
C MET A 272 -16.81 -4.74 24.59
N MET A 273 -15.77 -5.24 23.91
CA MET A 273 -15.13 -4.52 22.80
C MET A 273 -16.09 -4.28 21.62
N TYR A 274 -16.91 -5.27 21.24
CA TYR A 274 -17.89 -5.14 20.17
C TYR A 274 -19.04 -4.19 20.51
N ALA A 275 -19.33 -3.97 21.79
CA ALA A 275 -20.38 -3.03 22.21
C ALA A 275 -19.95 -1.56 22.06
N ILE A 276 -18.65 -1.25 22.09
CA ILE A 276 -18.13 0.13 22.10
C ILE A 276 -18.71 1.04 21.01
N PRO A 277 -18.79 0.63 19.72
CA PRO A 277 -19.30 1.49 18.67
C PRO A 277 -20.80 1.82 18.78
N HIS A 278 -21.52 1.13 19.68
CA HIS A 278 -22.95 1.29 19.91
C HIS A 278 -23.26 2.07 21.19
N LEU A 279 -22.24 2.54 21.91
CA LEU A 279 -22.40 3.38 23.10
C LEU A 279 -22.70 4.82 22.66
N GLU A 280 -23.60 5.49 23.38
CA GLU A 280 -24.10 6.81 23.00
C GLU A 280 -23.25 7.94 23.59
N THR A 281 -22.60 7.70 24.72
CA THR A 281 -21.86 8.73 25.44
C THR A 281 -20.36 8.42 25.56
N LYS A 282 -19.56 9.49 25.59
CA LYS A 282 -18.12 9.40 25.88
C LYS A 282 -17.86 8.76 27.24
N ALA A 283 -18.72 9.01 28.24
CA ALA A 283 -18.59 8.45 29.58
C ALA A 283 -18.75 6.92 29.57
N GLU A 284 -19.74 6.39 28.84
CA GLU A 284 -19.93 4.95 28.67
C GLU A 284 -18.73 4.30 27.97
N VAL A 285 -18.24 4.92 26.89
CA VAL A 285 -17.05 4.44 26.17
C VAL A 285 -15.84 4.36 27.11
N LEU A 286 -15.57 5.43 27.87
CA LEU A 286 -14.45 5.47 28.81
C LEU A 286 -14.61 4.42 29.93
N ASN A 287 -15.81 4.25 30.46
CA ASN A 287 -16.09 3.23 31.48
C ASN A 287 -15.80 1.81 30.96
N VAL A 288 -16.27 1.48 29.75
CA VAL A 288 -16.00 0.17 29.13
C VAL A 288 -14.50 -0.04 28.86
N LEU A 289 -13.79 1.00 28.40
CA LEU A 289 -12.34 0.92 28.19
C LEU A 289 -11.56 0.68 29.50
N GLU A 290 -11.96 1.36 30.58
CA GLU A 290 -11.36 1.13 31.91
C GLU A 290 -11.65 -0.27 32.44
N GLN A 291 -12.89 -0.77 32.29
CA GLN A 291 -13.23 -2.15 32.65
C GLN A 291 -12.36 -3.17 31.90
N ILE A 292 -12.11 -2.97 30.61
CA ILE A 292 -11.24 -3.87 29.82
C ILE A 292 -9.80 -3.85 30.36
N LYS A 293 -9.27 -2.70 30.77
CA LYS A 293 -7.91 -2.60 31.33
C LYS A 293 -7.76 -3.37 32.65
N LEU A 294 -8.80 -3.39 33.49
CA LEU A 294 -8.78 -4.05 34.80
C LEU A 294 -8.65 -5.57 34.71
N ILE A 295 -8.97 -6.19 33.57
CA ILE A 295 -9.00 -7.65 33.38
C ILE A 295 -7.58 -8.23 33.19
N GLN A 296 -6.53 -7.40 33.19
CA GLN A 296 -5.12 -7.79 33.12
C GLN A 296 -4.74 -8.69 31.92
N ASN A 297 -5.53 -8.66 30.84
CA ASN A 297 -5.19 -9.32 29.58
C ASN A 297 -4.31 -8.41 28.72
N LYS A 298 -3.08 -8.84 28.43
CA LYS A 298 -2.09 -8.03 27.68
C LYS A 298 -2.61 -7.57 26.31
N GLN A 299 -3.16 -8.47 25.49
CA GLN A 299 -3.67 -8.09 24.16
C GLN A 299 -4.85 -7.12 24.23
N ALA A 300 -5.70 -7.25 25.24
CA ALA A 300 -6.81 -6.34 25.47
C ALA A 300 -6.33 -4.95 25.92
N ILE A 301 -5.35 -4.88 26.82
CA ILE A 301 -4.72 -3.64 27.26
C ILE A 301 -4.02 -2.94 26.09
N ASP A 302 -3.23 -3.68 25.31
CA ASP A 302 -2.54 -3.15 24.12
C ASP A 302 -3.56 -2.59 23.11
N TRP A 303 -4.68 -3.29 22.90
CA TRP A 303 -5.78 -2.81 22.06
C TRP A 303 -6.41 -1.53 22.62
N VAL A 304 -6.71 -1.47 23.92
CA VAL A 304 -7.27 -0.26 24.53
C VAL A 304 -6.30 0.92 24.41
N ASN A 305 -5.00 0.70 24.59
CA ASN A 305 -3.99 1.76 24.47
C ASN A 305 -3.90 2.29 23.03
N ASP A 306 -3.98 1.42 22.03
CA ASP A 306 -4.09 1.80 20.62
C ASP A 306 -5.33 2.68 20.36
N LYS A 307 -6.48 2.30 20.90
CA LYS A 307 -7.76 3.03 20.72
C LYS A 307 -7.89 4.29 21.57
N SER A 308 -7.25 4.35 22.73
CA SER A 308 -7.30 5.50 23.64
C SER A 308 -6.63 6.75 23.05
N ASN A 309 -5.75 6.58 22.07
CA ASN A 309 -5.18 7.70 21.32
C ASN A 309 -6.16 8.32 20.33
N ILE A 310 -7.23 7.60 19.98
CA ILE A 310 -8.30 8.06 19.07
C ILE A 310 -9.39 8.78 19.87
N THR A 311 -9.73 8.28 21.07
CA THR A 311 -10.70 8.95 21.96
C THR A 311 -10.20 10.28 22.53
N LYS A 312 -8.90 10.59 22.42
CA LYS A 312 -8.36 11.94 22.65
C LYS A 312 -8.79 12.96 21.58
N LEU A 313 -9.26 12.50 20.43
CA LEU A 313 -9.72 13.35 19.32
C LEU A 313 -11.24 13.56 19.32
N ASN A 314 -12.00 12.85 20.18
CA ASN A 314 -13.45 12.96 20.34
C ASN A 314 -13.86 13.74 21.59
#